data_AF-A0A4Y9Q8Y4-F1
#
_entry.id   AF-A0A4Y9Q8Y4-F1
#
_cell.length_a   1.000
_cell.length_b   1.000
_cell.length_c   1.000
_cell.angle_alpha   90.00
_cell.angle_beta   90.00
_cell.angle_gamma   90.00
#
_symmetry.space_group_name_H-M   'P 1'
#
loop_
_entity.id
_entity.type
_entity.pdbx_description
1 polymer ?
#
loop_
_entity_poly.entity_id
_entity_poly.type
_entity_poly.pdbx_seq_one_letter_code
_entity_poly.pdbx_strand_id
1 'polypeptide(L)'
;MSVTIHSGFPVLGMPAMDESHHRLADELNAIGLVRDQEFVEWYPPLVAAIERDFREEELLMEVVGVESFQAHVEQHARMLSALHHAAPRVQAGEVALGRQVVAELAEWLRFHIASMD
;
A
#
# COMPACT_ATOMS: atom_id res chain seq x y z
N MET A 1 -1.75 -16.88 10.97
CA MET A 1 -2.41 -15.83 11.78
C MET A 1 -3.03 -14.83 10.81
N SER A 2 -4.32 -14.53 10.92
CA SER A 2 -4.96 -13.50 10.10
C SER A 2 -4.51 -12.12 10.58
N VAL A 3 -3.97 -11.30 9.68
CA VAL A 3 -3.79 -9.87 9.95
C VAL A 3 -5.15 -9.24 9.73
N THR A 4 -5.72 -8.66 10.79
CA THR A 4 -6.96 -7.89 10.67
C THR A 4 -6.58 -6.44 10.48
N ILE A 5 -6.69 -5.94 9.24
CA ILE A 5 -6.51 -4.52 8.94
C ILE A 5 -7.81 -3.84 9.36
N HIS A 6 -7.88 -3.40 10.61
CA HIS A 6 -9.09 -2.76 11.14
C HIS A 6 -9.20 -1.32 10.63
N SER A 7 -10.39 -0.98 10.10
CA SER A 7 -10.87 0.35 9.66
C SER A 7 -10.29 0.86 8.34
N GLY A 8 -11.17 1.35 7.46
CA GLY A 8 -10.79 2.00 6.21
C GLY A 8 -9.95 3.27 6.43
N PHE A 9 -9.34 3.76 5.36
CA PHE A 9 -8.50 4.96 5.40
C PHE A 9 -9.31 6.24 5.68
N PRO A 10 -8.64 7.33 6.11
CA PRO A 10 -9.27 8.64 6.28
C PRO A 10 -9.93 9.14 4.99
N VAL A 11 -11.06 9.84 5.12
CA VAL A 11 -11.76 10.50 4.01
C VAL A 11 -11.30 11.96 3.92
N LEU A 12 -10.83 12.36 2.75
CA LEU A 12 -10.26 13.69 2.47
C LEU A 12 -11.29 14.67 1.90
N GLY A 13 -12.45 14.17 1.46
CA GLY A 13 -13.50 14.99 0.83
C GLY A 13 -13.21 15.30 -0.63
N MET A 14 -12.28 14.57 -1.24
CA MET A 14 -11.92 14.64 -2.66
C MET A 14 -12.37 13.34 -3.31
N PRO A 15 -13.53 13.30 -4.00
CA PRO A 15 -14.17 12.03 -4.39
C PRO A 15 -13.28 11.04 -5.14
N ALA A 16 -12.42 11.53 -6.05
CA ALA A 16 -11.51 10.67 -6.80
C ALA A 16 -10.40 10.04 -5.92
N MET A 17 -9.86 10.80 -4.96
CA MET A 17 -8.86 10.31 -4.00
C MET A 17 -9.51 9.34 -3.00
N ASP A 18 -10.68 9.72 -2.46
CA ASP A 18 -11.43 8.88 -1.52
C ASP A 18 -11.80 7.53 -2.15
N GLU A 19 -12.20 7.52 -3.43
CA GLU A 19 -12.46 6.28 -4.16
C GLU A 19 -11.20 5.43 -4.34
N SER A 20 -10.06 6.07 -4.66
CA SER A 20 -8.78 5.38 -4.77
C SER A 20 -8.36 4.72 -3.45
N HIS A 21 -8.44 5.46 -2.34
CA HIS A 21 -8.11 4.95 -1.01
C HIS A 21 -9.04 3.81 -0.58
N HIS A 22 -10.33 3.89 -0.88
CA HIS A 22 -11.24 2.78 -0.61
C HIS A 22 -10.87 1.52 -1.39
N ARG A 23 -10.53 1.63 -2.68
CA ARG A 23 -10.06 0.48 -3.48
C ARG A 23 -8.80 -0.14 -2.88
N LEU A 24 -7.82 0.69 -2.52
CA LEU A 24 -6.58 0.23 -1.91
C LEU A 24 -6.83 -0.47 -0.56
N ALA A 25 -7.73 0.07 0.27
CA ALA A 25 -8.13 -0.57 1.52
C ALA A 25 -8.79 -1.94 1.28
N ASP A 26 -9.66 -2.05 0.28
CA ASP A 26 -10.30 -3.31 -0.08
C ASP A 26 -9.29 -4.36 -0.58
N GLU A 27 -8.32 -3.96 -1.40
CA GLU A 27 -7.24 -4.84 -1.86
C GLU A 27 -6.39 -5.35 -0.69
N LEU A 28 -5.97 -4.47 0.22
CA LEU A 28 -5.20 -4.85 1.42
C LEU A 28 -6.00 -5.77 2.35
N ASN A 29 -7.29 -5.50 2.53
CA ASN A 29 -8.19 -6.34 3.32
C ASN A 29 -8.32 -7.74 2.71
N ALA A 30 -8.49 -7.84 1.39
CA ALA A 30 -8.57 -9.12 0.69
C ALA A 30 -7.30 -9.96 0.89
N ILE A 31 -6.13 -9.32 0.86
CA ILE A 31 -4.84 -9.99 1.08
C ILE A 31 -4.68 -10.47 2.53
N GLY A 32 -5.22 -9.73 3.50
CA GLY A 32 -5.29 -10.15 4.91
C GLY A 32 -5.98 -11.51 5.12
N LEU A 33 -6.86 -11.90 4.18
CA LEU A 33 -7.63 -13.15 4.21
C LEU A 33 -7.01 -14.29 3.39
N VAL A 34 -5.98 -14.02 2.57
CA VAL A 34 -5.28 -15.03 1.78
C VAL A 34 -4.67 -16.09 2.70
N ARG A 35 -4.79 -17.37 2.36
CA ARG A 35 -4.21 -18.47 3.16
C ARG A 35 -2.69 -18.46 3.06
N ASP A 36 -2.00 -18.92 4.09
CA ASP A 36 -0.52 -18.96 4.11
C ASP A 36 0.08 -19.68 2.88
N GLN A 37 -0.57 -20.77 2.44
CA GLN A 37 -0.18 -21.54 1.25
C GLN A 37 -0.28 -20.78 -0.08
N GLU A 38 -1.11 -19.74 -0.14
CA GLU A 38 -1.33 -18.92 -1.35
C GLU A 38 -0.56 -17.59 -1.26
N PHE A 39 -0.14 -17.18 -0.06
CA PHE A 39 0.42 -15.86 0.21
C PHE A 39 1.63 -15.52 -0.68
N VAL A 40 2.48 -16.50 -0.96
CA VAL A 40 3.67 -16.33 -1.79
C VAL A 40 3.32 -15.92 -3.22
N GLU A 41 2.26 -16.49 -3.78
CA GLU A 41 1.79 -16.19 -5.14
C GLU A 41 1.08 -14.82 -5.20
N TRP A 42 0.50 -14.39 -4.08
CA TRP A 42 -0.22 -13.12 -3.96
C TRP A 42 0.67 -11.90 -3.69
N TYR A 43 1.85 -12.10 -3.10
CA TYR A 43 2.71 -10.99 -2.72
C TYR A 43 3.18 -10.13 -3.91
N PRO A 44 3.67 -10.69 -5.05
CA PRO A 44 4.05 -9.86 -6.19
C PRO A 44 2.89 -9.07 -6.81
N PRO A 45 1.68 -9.66 -7.03
CA PRO A 45 0.50 -8.90 -7.43
C PRO A 45 0.15 -7.74 -6.49
N LEU A 46 0.29 -7.91 -5.17
CA LEU A 46 0.11 -6.81 -4.23
C LEU A 46 1.10 -5.67 -4.50
N VAL A 47 2.40 -5.97 -4.58
CA VAL A 47 3.41 -4.92 -4.78
C VAL A 47 3.12 -4.13 -6.07
N ALA A 48 2.75 -4.83 -7.15
CA ALA A 48 2.38 -4.18 -8.41
C ALA A 48 1.12 -3.31 -8.30
N ALA A 49 0.15 -3.68 -7.45
CA ALA A 49 -1.03 -2.87 -7.22
C ALA A 49 -0.70 -1.58 -6.46
N ILE A 50 0.15 -1.65 -5.42
CA ILE A 50 0.63 -0.47 -4.68
C ILE A 50 1.41 0.47 -5.62
N GLU A 51 2.28 -0.06 -6.47
CA GLU A 51 3.03 0.73 -7.45
C GLU A 51 2.13 1.49 -8.42
N ARG A 52 1.07 0.82 -8.90
CA ARG A 52 0.08 1.44 -9.78
C ARG A 52 -0.63 2.58 -9.06
N ASP A 53 -1.13 2.35 -7.85
CA ASP A 53 -1.91 3.35 -7.11
C ASP A 53 -1.05 4.57 -6.77
N PHE A 54 0.19 4.38 -6.32
CA PHE A 54 1.15 5.48 -6.11
C PHE A 54 1.43 6.24 -7.41
N ARG A 55 1.60 5.55 -8.53
CA ARG A 55 1.85 6.22 -9.81
C ARG A 55 0.65 7.07 -10.27
N GLU A 56 -0.57 6.57 -10.07
CA GLU A 56 -1.79 7.30 -10.40
C GLU A 56 -1.94 8.58 -9.57
N GLU A 57 -1.65 8.51 -8.26
CA GLU A 57 -1.65 9.67 -7.38
C GLU A 57 -0.56 10.68 -7.75
N GLU A 58 0.68 10.22 -7.95
CA GLU A 58 1.80 11.08 -8.34
C GLU A 58 1.52 11.83 -9.64
N LEU A 59 0.89 11.17 -10.62
CA LEU A 59 0.45 11.81 -11.87
C LEU A 59 -0.58 12.91 -11.60
N LEU A 60 -1.54 12.67 -10.71
CA LEU A 60 -2.55 13.65 -10.34
C LEU A 60 -1.90 14.86 -9.64
N MET A 61 -1.01 14.62 -8.68
CA MET A 61 -0.29 15.68 -7.96
C MET A 61 0.59 16.52 -8.88
N GLU A 62 1.27 15.88 -9.84
CA GLU A 62 2.10 16.57 -10.84
C GLU A 62 1.25 17.50 -11.71
N VAL A 63 0.08 17.06 -12.16
CA VAL A 63 -0.85 17.87 -12.96
C VAL A 63 -1.42 19.05 -12.16
N VAL A 64 -1.71 18.84 -10.87
CA VAL A 64 -2.25 19.88 -9.98
C VAL A 64 -1.16 20.88 -9.54
N GLY A 65 0.11 20.47 -9.52
CA GLY A 65 1.25 21.30 -9.13
C GLY A 65 1.39 21.44 -7.61
N VAL A 66 1.22 20.34 -6.87
CA VAL A 66 1.33 20.33 -5.41
C VAL A 66 2.77 20.66 -4.95
N GLU A 67 2.92 21.63 -4.04
CA GLU A 67 4.25 22.09 -3.58
C GLU A 67 5.07 20.99 -2.91
N SER A 68 4.42 20.05 -2.21
CA SER A 68 5.05 18.92 -1.52
C SER A 68 5.32 17.70 -2.43
N PHE A 69 5.07 17.79 -3.74
CA PHE A 69 5.14 16.66 -4.67
C PHE A 69 6.42 15.82 -4.54
N GLN A 70 7.60 16.45 -4.50
CA GLN A 70 8.87 15.71 -4.40
C GLN A 70 9.02 14.95 -3.08
N ALA A 71 8.57 15.55 -1.97
CA ALA A 71 8.60 14.89 -0.67
C ALA A 71 7.61 13.72 -0.61
N HIS A 72 6.45 13.85 -1.27
CA HIS A 72 5.44 12.80 -1.36
C HIS A 72 5.95 11.60 -2.18
N VAL A 73 6.48 11.83 -3.39
CA VAL A 73 7.12 10.80 -4.24
C VAL A 73 8.24 10.07 -3.49
N GLU A 74 9.04 10.79 -2.70
CA GLU A 74 10.11 10.17 -1.92
C GLU A 74 9.57 9.18 -0.88
N GLN A 75 8.45 9.50 -0.21
CA GLN A 75 7.82 8.59 0.75
C GLN A 75 7.28 7.33 0.06
N HIS A 76 6.62 7.49 -1.10
CA HIS A 76 6.20 6.37 -1.95
C HIS A 76 7.37 5.46 -2.32
N ALA A 77 8.45 6.04 -2.84
CA ALA A 77 9.63 5.29 -3.25
C ALA A 77 10.29 4.52 -2.08
N ARG A 78 10.31 5.11 -0.87
CA ARG A 78 10.83 4.43 0.33
C ARG A 78 9.96 3.23 0.71
N MET A 79 8.64 3.38 0.65
CA MET A 79 7.71 2.27 0.92
C MET A 79 7.86 1.15 -0.12
N LEU A 80 7.84 1.49 -1.42
CA LEU A 80 8.06 0.51 -2.49
C LEU A 80 9.39 -0.23 -2.35
N SER A 81 10.46 0.48 -1.98
CA SER A 81 11.76 -0.14 -1.70
C SER A 81 11.67 -1.19 -0.58
N ALA A 82 10.95 -0.91 0.51
CA ALA A 82 10.77 -1.87 1.60
C ALA A 82 9.99 -3.12 1.15
N LEU A 83 8.92 -2.94 0.36
CA LEU A 83 8.13 -4.03 -0.20
C LEU A 83 8.97 -4.95 -1.10
N HIS A 84 9.79 -4.35 -1.98
CA HIS A 84 10.69 -5.07 -2.86
C HIS A 84 11.80 -5.81 -2.11
N HIS A 85 12.37 -5.22 -1.07
CA HIS A 85 13.39 -5.88 -0.24
C HIS A 85 12.87 -7.13 0.47
N ALA A 86 11.58 -7.15 0.83
CA ALA A 86 10.96 -8.33 1.43
C ALA A 86 10.60 -9.42 0.41
N ALA A 87 10.40 -9.06 -0.86
CA ALA A 87 9.88 -9.98 -1.88
C ALA A 87 10.68 -11.29 -2.03
N PRO A 88 12.03 -11.30 -2.10
CA PRO A 88 12.79 -12.55 -2.24
C PRO A 88 12.61 -13.50 -1.06
N ARG A 89 12.48 -12.96 0.16
CA ARG A 89 12.28 -13.74 1.38
C ARG A 89 10.88 -14.32 1.44
N VAL A 90 9.87 -13.53 1.07
CA VAL A 90 8.49 -14.02 0.93
C VAL A 90 8.42 -15.13 -0.12
N GLN A 91 9.08 -14.95 -1.27
CA GLN A 91 9.18 -15.98 -2.32
C GLN A 91 9.89 -17.25 -1.86
N ALA A 92 10.84 -17.15 -0.92
CA ALA A 92 11.47 -18.29 -0.28
C ALA A 92 10.59 -18.98 0.78
N GLY A 93 9.35 -18.51 0.99
CA GLY A 93 8.39 -19.11 1.92
C GLY A 93 8.35 -18.44 3.30
N GLU A 94 9.01 -17.29 3.50
CA GLU A 94 8.91 -16.52 4.75
C GLU A 94 7.57 -15.75 4.85
N VAL A 95 6.45 -16.48 4.91
CA VAL A 95 5.08 -15.92 4.92
C VAL A 95 4.86 -14.98 6.11
N ALA A 96 5.42 -15.29 7.28
CA ALA A 96 5.30 -14.45 8.47
C ALA A 96 5.89 -13.04 8.26
N LEU A 97 7.04 -12.95 7.57
CA LEU A 97 7.64 -11.67 7.20
C LEU A 97 6.71 -10.90 6.26
N GLY A 98 6.19 -11.57 5.23
CA GLY A 98 5.29 -10.94 4.27
C GLY A 98 4.05 -10.36 4.94
N ARG A 99 3.43 -11.11 5.87
CA ARG A 99 2.30 -10.61 6.66
C ARG A 99 2.65 -9.41 7.54
N GLN A 100 3.83 -9.43 8.17
CA GLN A 100 4.30 -8.29 8.94
C GLN A 100 4.45 -7.06 8.05
N VAL A 101 5.12 -7.19 6.90
CA VAL A 101 5.32 -6.08 5.96
C VAL A 101 4.00 -5.50 5.47
N VAL A 102 3.00 -6.33 5.17
CA VAL A 102 1.65 -5.87 4.77
C VAL A 102 0.95 -5.12 5.91
N ALA A 103 1.10 -5.57 7.15
CA ALA A 103 0.53 -4.87 8.30
C ALA A 103 1.18 -3.49 8.50
N GLU A 104 2.51 -3.39 8.40
CA GLU A 104 3.23 -2.12 8.49
C GLU A 104 2.90 -1.17 7.33
N LEU A 105 2.72 -1.70 6.11
CA LEU A 105 2.25 -0.94 4.96
C LEU A 105 0.88 -0.28 5.24
N ALA A 106 -0.06 -1.04 5.80
CA ALA A 106 -1.40 -0.54 6.09
C ALA A 106 -1.39 0.58 7.16
N GLU A 107 -0.57 0.43 8.21
CA GLU A 107 -0.40 1.47 9.22
C GLU A 107 0.28 2.72 8.67
N TRP A 108 1.31 2.53 7.84
CA TRP A 108 1.98 3.65 7.16
C TRP A 108 1.03 4.39 6.20
N LEU A 109 0.24 3.67 5.39
CA LEU A 109 -0.75 4.27 4.49
C LEU A 109 -1.76 5.12 5.25
N ARG A 110 -2.27 4.61 6.38
CA ARG A 110 -3.20 5.37 7.22
C ARG A 110 -2.60 6.70 7.69
N PHE A 111 -1.32 6.69 8.09
CA PHE A 111 -0.63 7.90 8.50
C PHE A 111 -0.33 8.84 7.32
N HIS A 112 0.12 8.30 6.19
CA HIS A 112 0.40 9.04 4.96
C HIS A 112 -0.84 9.78 4.47
N ILE A 113 -1.95 9.07 4.29
CA ILE A 113 -3.25 9.64 3.90
C ILE A 113 -3.73 10.72 4.86
N ALA A 114 -3.54 10.54 6.18
CA ALA A 114 -4.01 11.51 7.17
C ALA A 114 -3.16 12.80 7.22
N SER A 115 -1.96 12.81 6.64
CA SER A 115 -0.97 13.87 6.89
C SER A 115 -0.33 14.48 5.65
N MET A 116 -0.35 13.78 4.51
CA MET A 116 0.39 14.17 3.30
C MET A 116 -0.45 14.23 2.01
N ASP A 117 -1.54 13.45 1.93
CA ASP A 117 -2.46 13.40 0.78
C ASP A 117 -3.47 14.57 0.84
#